data_AF-A0A5R8M781-F1
#
_entry.id   AF-A0A5R8M781-F1
#
_cell.length_a   1.000
_cell.length_b   1.000
_cell.length_c   1.000
_cell.angle_alpha   90.00
_cell.angle_beta   90.00
_cell.angle_gamma   90.00
#
_symmetry.space_group_name_H-M   'P 1'
#
loop_
_entity.id
_entity.type
_entity.pdbx_description
1 polymer ?
#
loop_
_entity_poly.entity_id
_entity_poly.type
_entity_poly.pdbx_seq_one_letter_code
_entity_poly.pdbx_strand_id
1 'polypeptide(L)'
;MLAQFEHFYLTIKSNRWYWLFSIFCRVSLAFAFLVAGWVKIIGERFASGLSMIHPMGAYLEALHHTGYYYTFIGVTQILAAILLLIPRTVTLGALLYFPIIVNIWLLSYAVRFEGSYVTAPLMVWACLFLIVWNYDRVRFLLPLNHFSDLGILQKPKKYSWRFPYLFAGFVFLVMVGTVAYAEFGHEVMPHNSIKDCKKQFTNAPKQEAGYQFCECIHTAGIDLDSCLETYEEVKNEFKP
;
A
#
# COMPACT_ATOMS: atom_id res chain seq x y z
N MET A 1 2.76 -30.73 -5.15
CA MET A 1 2.72 -29.29 -4.87
C MET A 1 1.31 -28.79 -4.58
N LEU A 2 0.34 -28.92 -5.50
CA LEU A 2 -1.05 -28.46 -5.30
C LEU A 2 -1.74 -29.10 -4.07
N ALA A 3 -1.68 -30.43 -3.93
CA ALA A 3 -2.32 -31.14 -2.81
C ALA A 3 -1.75 -30.75 -1.42
N GLN A 4 -0.44 -30.46 -1.33
CA GLN A 4 0.19 -29.99 -0.10
C GLN A 4 -0.29 -28.60 0.28
N PHE A 5 -0.42 -27.70 -0.70
CA PHE A 5 -0.99 -26.37 -0.50
C PHE A 5 -2.45 -26.44 -0.02
N GLU A 6 -3.27 -27.32 -0.60
CA GLU A 6 -4.68 -27.45 -0.21
C GLU A 6 -4.86 -28.01 1.20
N HIS A 7 -4.03 -28.99 1.59
CA HIS A 7 -4.03 -29.48 2.96
C HIS A 7 -3.65 -28.38 3.96
N PHE A 8 -2.64 -27.56 3.62
CA PHE A 8 -2.27 -26.39 4.42
C PHE A 8 -3.39 -25.35 4.47
N TYR A 9 -4.04 -25.08 3.34
CA TYR A 9 -5.17 -24.15 3.23
C TYR A 9 -6.36 -24.58 4.11
N LEU A 10 -6.73 -25.86 4.08
CA LEU A 10 -7.76 -26.43 4.95
C LEU A 10 -7.41 -26.27 6.44
N THR A 11 -6.14 -26.51 6.79
CA THR A 11 -5.63 -26.34 8.15
C THR A 11 -5.78 -24.87 8.60
N ILE A 12 -5.37 -23.92 7.77
CA ILE A 12 -5.52 -22.48 8.01
C ILE A 12 -6.99 -22.09 8.21
N LYS A 13 -7.89 -22.57 7.34
CA LYS A 13 -9.32 -22.26 7.41
C LYS A 13 -9.99 -22.71 8.70
N SER A 14 -9.48 -23.78 9.32
CA SER A 14 -9.96 -24.29 10.61
C SER A 14 -9.41 -23.53 11.83
N ASN A 15 -8.51 -22.56 11.64
CA ASN A 15 -7.84 -21.86 12.73
C ASN A 15 -8.44 -20.46 12.98
N ARG A 16 -8.73 -20.18 14.25
CA ARG A 16 -9.41 -18.95 14.67
C ARG A 16 -8.60 -17.68 14.44
N TRP A 17 -7.28 -17.73 14.61
CA TRP A 17 -6.40 -16.56 14.48
C TRP A 17 -6.37 -16.04 13.04
N TYR A 18 -6.29 -16.93 12.06
CA TYR A 18 -6.36 -16.54 10.65
C TYR A 18 -7.74 -15.98 10.28
N TRP A 19 -8.82 -16.53 10.85
CA TRP A 19 -10.16 -15.98 10.65
C TRP A 19 -10.30 -14.57 11.24
N LEU A 20 -9.79 -14.33 12.45
CA LEU A 20 -9.76 -13.00 13.06
C LEU A 20 -8.90 -12.02 12.23
N PHE A 21 -7.73 -12.47 11.77
CA PHE A 21 -6.86 -11.67 10.92
C PHE A 21 -7.55 -11.33 9.58
N SER A 22 -8.32 -12.25 9.00
CA SER A 22 -9.15 -11.97 7.82
C SER A 22 -10.19 -10.88 8.07
N ILE A 23 -10.84 -10.89 9.24
CA ILE A 23 -11.78 -9.83 9.61
C ILE A 23 -11.05 -8.49 9.76
N PHE A 24 -9.92 -8.49 10.46
CA PHE A 24 -9.07 -7.30 10.61
C PHE A 24 -8.69 -6.71 9.24
N CYS A 25 -8.11 -7.51 8.34
CA CYS A 25 -7.75 -7.07 6.99
C CYS A 25 -8.96 -6.50 6.24
N ARG A 26 -10.13 -7.16 6.29
CA ARG A 26 -11.33 -6.68 5.60
C ARG A 26 -11.78 -5.31 6.10
N VAL A 27 -11.86 -5.14 7.42
CA VAL A 27 -12.33 -3.89 8.03
C VAL A 27 -11.32 -2.77 7.80
N SER A 28 -10.02 -3.02 8.00
CA SER A 28 -8.97 -2.02 7.80
C SER A 28 -8.84 -1.58 6.34
N LEU A 29 -8.84 -2.52 5.39
CA LEU A 29 -8.78 -2.19 3.96
C LEU A 29 -10.03 -1.42 3.50
N ALA A 30 -11.20 -1.84 3.96
CA ALA A 30 -12.45 -1.15 3.65
C ALA A 30 -12.45 0.27 4.22
N PHE A 31 -12.04 0.46 5.48
CA PHE A 31 -11.94 1.79 6.09
C PHE A 31 -11.03 2.72 5.27
N ALA A 32 -9.84 2.25 4.90
CA ALA A 32 -8.89 3.06 4.12
C ALA A 32 -9.48 3.54 2.78
N PHE A 33 -10.15 2.65 2.03
CA PHE A 33 -10.74 3.01 0.73
C PHE A 33 -12.07 3.77 0.87
N LEU A 34 -12.82 3.59 1.95
CA LEU A 34 -13.99 4.42 2.25
C LEU A 34 -13.57 5.87 2.48
N VAL A 35 -12.58 6.11 3.35
CA VAL A 35 -12.07 7.46 3.63
C VAL A 35 -11.44 8.06 2.37
N ALA A 36 -10.51 7.35 1.73
CA ALA A 36 -9.81 7.86 0.55
C ALA A 36 -10.72 8.06 -0.65
N GLY A 37 -11.73 7.21 -0.84
CA GLY A 37 -12.70 7.31 -1.93
C GLY A 37 -13.73 8.43 -1.69
N TRP A 38 -14.17 8.61 -0.43
CA TRP A 38 -15.13 9.66 -0.07
C TRP A 38 -14.61 11.05 -0.40
N VAL A 39 -13.34 11.34 -0.06
CA VAL A 39 -12.67 12.61 -0.40
C VAL A 39 -12.76 12.90 -1.92
N LYS A 40 -12.60 11.88 -2.77
CA LYS A 40 -12.66 12.05 -4.23
C LYS A 40 -14.07 12.29 -4.77
N ILE A 41 -15.07 11.74 -4.08
CA ILE A 41 -16.49 11.90 -4.48
C ILE A 41 -17.00 13.29 -4.13
N ILE A 42 -16.63 13.83 -2.96
CA ILE A 42 -17.03 15.18 -2.56
C ILE A 42 -16.28 16.29 -3.32
N GLY A 43 -15.37 15.91 -4.23
CA GLY A 43 -14.61 16.85 -5.06
C GLY A 43 -13.43 17.49 -4.36
N GLU A 44 -13.03 17.01 -3.18
CA GLU A 44 -11.85 17.49 -2.47
C GLU A 44 -10.59 16.83 -3.01
N ARG A 45 -9.49 17.59 -3.02
CA ARG A 45 -8.18 17.03 -3.41
C ARG A 45 -7.66 16.10 -2.31
N PHE A 46 -7.29 14.89 -2.71
CA PHE A 46 -6.69 13.92 -1.80
C PHE A 46 -5.34 14.47 -1.32
N ALA A 47 -5.05 14.33 -0.02
CA ALA A 47 -3.88 14.96 0.62
C ALA A 47 -3.80 16.48 0.36
N SER A 48 -4.92 17.19 0.51
CA SER A 48 -5.02 18.65 0.29
C SER A 48 -4.00 19.49 1.07
N GLY A 49 -3.47 18.99 2.19
CA GLY A 49 -2.38 19.63 2.94
C GLY A 49 -0.99 19.53 2.30
N LEU A 50 -0.81 18.74 1.23
CA LEU A 50 0.46 18.59 0.54
C LEU A 50 0.62 19.65 -0.55
N SER A 51 1.74 20.37 -0.55
CA SER A 51 2.02 21.43 -1.54
C SER A 51 1.92 20.93 -2.99
N MET A 52 1.39 21.76 -3.90
CA MET A 52 1.22 21.36 -5.31
C MET A 52 2.53 21.31 -6.09
N ILE A 53 3.59 21.94 -5.57
CA ILE A 53 4.94 21.85 -6.16
C ILE A 53 5.71 20.60 -5.68
N HIS A 54 5.24 19.94 -4.62
CA HIS A 54 5.78 18.64 -4.22
C HIS A 54 5.45 17.59 -5.30
N PRO A 55 6.33 16.65 -5.66
CA PRO A 55 6.12 15.69 -6.76
C PRO A 55 4.77 14.95 -6.69
N MET A 56 4.44 14.38 -5.52
CA MET A 56 3.14 13.75 -5.29
C MET A 56 1.98 14.76 -5.33
N GLY A 57 2.20 15.99 -4.85
CA GLY A 57 1.17 17.02 -4.83
C GLY A 57 0.81 17.50 -6.24
N ALA A 58 1.80 17.69 -7.10
CA ALA A 58 1.64 18.01 -8.52
C ALA A 58 0.83 16.92 -9.24
N TYR A 59 1.19 15.64 -9.01
CA TYR A 59 0.44 14.51 -9.56
C TYR A 59 -1.01 14.49 -9.08
N LEU A 60 -1.25 14.67 -7.77
CA LEU A 60 -2.59 14.65 -7.19
C LEU A 60 -3.43 15.84 -7.64
N GLU A 61 -2.81 17.00 -7.87
CA GLU A 61 -3.47 18.18 -8.44
C GLU A 61 -3.91 17.90 -9.88
N ALA A 62 -2.99 17.44 -10.74
CA ALA A 62 -3.31 17.07 -12.11
C ALA A 62 -4.41 15.99 -12.16
N LEU A 63 -4.33 15.00 -11.26
CA LEU A 63 -5.33 13.94 -11.14
C LEU A 63 -6.68 14.50 -10.70
N HIS A 64 -6.73 15.45 -9.77
CA HIS A 64 -7.97 16.09 -9.31
C HIS A 64 -8.66 16.87 -10.44
N HIS A 65 -7.89 17.58 -11.27
CA HIS A 65 -8.40 18.32 -12.44
C HIS A 65 -8.91 17.43 -13.59
N THR A 66 -8.74 16.10 -13.52
CA THR A 66 -9.38 15.18 -14.48
C THR A 66 -10.89 15.08 -14.31
N GLY A 67 -11.46 15.70 -13.26
CA GLY A 67 -12.90 15.82 -13.05
C GLY A 67 -13.57 14.45 -12.85
N TYR A 68 -14.36 14.02 -13.83
CA TYR A 68 -15.10 12.75 -13.77
C TYR A 68 -14.18 11.54 -13.47
N TYR A 69 -12.98 11.50 -14.03
CA TYR A 69 -12.06 10.37 -13.80
C TYR A 69 -11.63 10.27 -12.34
N TYR A 70 -11.37 11.41 -11.68
CA TYR A 70 -11.07 11.46 -10.25
C TYR A 70 -12.21 10.92 -9.39
N THR A 71 -13.45 11.34 -9.68
CA THR A 71 -14.65 10.83 -9.01
C THR A 71 -14.86 9.33 -9.29
N PHE A 72 -14.60 8.87 -10.51
CA PHE A 72 -14.69 7.46 -10.89
C PHE A 72 -13.73 6.57 -10.08
N ILE A 73 -12.49 7.03 -9.85
CA ILE A 73 -11.55 6.35 -8.94
C ILE A 73 -12.16 6.25 -7.53
N GLY A 74 -12.73 7.35 -7.03
CA GLY A 74 -13.39 7.39 -5.72
C GLY A 74 -14.54 6.39 -5.59
N VAL A 75 -15.45 6.37 -6.56
CA VAL A 75 -16.57 5.42 -6.62
C VAL A 75 -16.06 3.98 -6.65
N THR A 76 -15.03 3.70 -7.46
CA THR A 76 -14.44 2.36 -7.55
C THR A 76 -13.79 1.93 -6.23
N GLN A 77 -13.12 2.85 -5.52
CA GLN A 77 -12.56 2.60 -4.19
C GLN A 77 -13.65 2.27 -3.17
N ILE A 78 -14.72 3.06 -3.12
CA ILE A 78 -15.87 2.80 -2.22
C ILE A 78 -16.54 1.48 -2.56
N LEU A 79 -16.76 1.18 -3.85
CA LEU A 79 -17.35 -0.08 -4.30
C LEU A 79 -16.50 -1.27 -3.82
N ALA A 80 -15.18 -1.22 -4.02
CA ALA A 80 -14.27 -2.26 -3.53
C ALA A 80 -14.37 -2.44 -2.01
N ALA A 81 -14.44 -1.35 -1.25
CA ALA A 81 -14.58 -1.39 0.20
C ALA A 81 -15.90 -2.02 0.66
N ILE A 82 -17.03 -1.63 0.06
CA ILE A 82 -18.35 -2.21 0.37
C ILE A 82 -18.35 -3.72 0.07
N LEU A 83 -17.79 -4.12 -1.08
CA LEU A 83 -17.69 -5.53 -1.45
C LEU A 83 -16.82 -6.33 -0.47
N LEU A 84 -15.78 -5.74 0.11
CA LEU A 84 -14.96 -6.36 1.17
C LEU A 84 -15.73 -6.54 2.48
N LEU A 85 -16.65 -5.63 2.83
CA LEU A 85 -17.46 -5.71 4.06
C LEU A 85 -18.56 -6.77 3.96
N ILE A 86 -19.13 -6.99 2.78
CA ILE A 86 -20.15 -8.02 2.57
C ILE A 86 -19.47 -9.41 2.44
N PRO A 87 -19.70 -10.36 3.37
CA PRO A 87 -18.97 -11.63 3.40
C PRO A 87 -19.10 -12.50 2.13
N ARG A 88 -20.17 -12.32 1.36
CA ARG A 88 -20.40 -13.06 0.12
C ARG A 88 -19.58 -12.53 -1.05
N THR A 89 -19.23 -11.25 -1.05
CA THR A 89 -18.57 -10.57 -2.18
C THR A 89 -17.09 -10.27 -1.94
N VAL A 90 -16.52 -10.73 -0.82
CA VAL A 90 -15.12 -10.44 -0.44
C VAL A 90 -14.13 -10.74 -1.56
N THR A 91 -14.31 -11.82 -2.30
CA THR A 91 -13.45 -12.17 -3.43
C THR A 91 -13.47 -11.09 -4.52
N LEU A 92 -14.66 -10.63 -4.92
CA LEU A 92 -14.80 -9.55 -5.90
C LEU A 92 -14.22 -8.25 -5.38
N GLY A 93 -14.49 -7.92 -4.12
CA GLY A 93 -13.92 -6.74 -3.46
C GLY A 93 -12.40 -6.78 -3.46
N ALA A 94 -11.78 -7.90 -3.08
CA ALA A 94 -10.32 -8.06 -3.05
C ALA A 94 -9.71 -7.99 -4.46
N LEU A 95 -10.33 -8.60 -5.46
CA LEU A 95 -9.85 -8.55 -6.85
C LEU A 95 -9.95 -7.15 -7.45
N LEU A 96 -10.99 -6.39 -7.11
CA LEU A 96 -11.12 -4.98 -7.52
C LEU A 96 -10.14 -4.08 -6.76
N TYR A 97 -9.93 -4.33 -5.47
CA TYR A 97 -9.03 -3.57 -4.60
C TYR A 97 -7.57 -3.70 -5.02
N PHE A 98 -7.15 -4.93 -5.36
CA PHE A 98 -5.75 -5.29 -5.58
C PHE A 98 -5.04 -4.41 -6.64
N PRO A 99 -5.53 -4.25 -7.89
CA PRO A 99 -4.85 -3.41 -8.87
C PRO A 99 -4.80 -1.95 -8.46
N ILE A 100 -5.82 -1.45 -7.74
CA ILE A 100 -5.86 -0.07 -7.26
C ILE A 100 -4.78 0.16 -6.20
N ILE A 101 -4.67 -0.73 -5.22
CA ILE A 101 -3.68 -0.55 -4.14
C ILE A 101 -2.26 -0.81 -4.63
N VAL A 102 -2.05 -1.71 -5.59
CA VAL A 102 -0.74 -1.90 -6.23
C VAL A 102 -0.33 -0.63 -6.98
N ASN A 103 -1.24 0.00 -7.72
CA ASN A 103 -0.95 1.27 -8.39
C ASN A 103 -0.57 2.38 -7.39
N ILE A 104 -1.32 2.51 -6.30
CA ILE A 104 -1.00 3.47 -5.23
C ILE A 104 0.36 3.17 -4.61
N TRP A 105 0.67 1.91 -4.32
CA TRP A 105 1.97 1.51 -3.76
C TRP A 105 3.13 1.88 -4.70
N LEU A 106 3.03 1.51 -5.97
CA LEU A 106 4.06 1.83 -6.97
C LEU A 106 4.25 3.33 -7.12
N LEU A 107 3.16 4.09 -7.15
CA LEU A 107 3.22 5.56 -7.18
C LEU A 107 3.93 6.11 -5.93
N SER A 108 3.55 5.66 -4.73
CA SER A 108 4.17 6.13 -3.48
C SER A 108 5.67 5.89 -3.44
N TYR A 109 6.15 4.78 -4.00
CA TYR A 109 7.57 4.49 -4.09
C TYR A 109 8.25 5.33 -5.17
N ALA A 110 7.63 5.46 -6.35
CA ALA A 110 8.17 6.23 -7.47
C ALA A 110 8.45 7.70 -7.08
N VAL A 111 7.53 8.34 -6.35
CA VAL A 111 7.69 9.74 -5.94
C VAL A 111 8.11 9.92 -4.48
N ARG A 112 8.56 8.84 -3.82
CA ARG A 112 8.99 8.84 -2.40
C ARG A 112 8.00 9.53 -1.45
N PHE A 113 6.70 9.26 -1.63
CA PHE A 113 5.65 9.91 -0.88
C PHE A 113 5.42 9.26 0.49
N GLU A 114 5.79 10.01 1.55
CA GLU A 114 5.74 9.58 2.94
C GLU A 114 4.33 9.15 3.38
N GLY A 115 3.28 9.88 2.98
CA GLY A 115 1.92 9.69 3.48
C GLY A 115 1.32 8.29 3.24
N SER A 116 1.86 7.53 2.27
CA SER A 116 1.47 6.14 2.05
C SER A 116 2.64 5.18 1.82
N TYR A 117 3.87 5.61 2.11
CA TYR A 117 5.08 4.82 1.87
C TYR A 117 5.08 3.49 2.64
N VAL A 118 4.63 3.50 3.90
CA VAL A 118 4.52 2.29 4.73
C VAL A 118 3.16 1.62 4.57
N THR A 119 2.08 2.41 4.49
CA THR A 119 0.72 1.87 4.56
C THR A 119 0.30 1.17 3.27
N ALA A 120 0.62 1.70 2.09
CA ALA A 120 0.27 1.10 0.81
C ALA A 120 0.82 -0.33 0.63
N PRO A 121 2.12 -0.63 0.85
CA PRO A 121 2.62 -2.00 0.74
C PRO A 121 1.98 -2.95 1.76
N LEU A 122 1.72 -2.50 2.99
CA LEU A 122 1.01 -3.32 3.99
C LEU A 122 -0.43 -3.63 3.55
N MET A 123 -1.10 -2.69 2.90
CA MET A 123 -2.43 -2.91 2.33
C MET A 123 -2.40 -3.89 1.15
N VAL A 124 -1.35 -3.87 0.31
CA VAL A 124 -1.12 -4.89 -0.72
C VAL A 124 -0.99 -6.27 -0.09
N TRP A 125 -0.15 -6.43 0.94
CA TRP A 125 0.02 -7.70 1.64
C TRP A 125 -1.27 -8.20 2.31
N ALA A 126 -2.03 -7.30 2.94
CA ALA A 126 -3.33 -7.63 3.51
C ALA A 126 -4.35 -8.05 2.43
N CYS A 127 -4.32 -7.40 1.26
CA CYS A 127 -5.18 -7.75 0.13
C CYS A 127 -4.79 -9.13 -0.46
N LEU A 128 -3.50 -9.40 -0.64
CA LEU A 128 -2.97 -10.70 -1.04
C LEU A 128 -3.39 -11.80 -0.06
N PHE A 129 -3.29 -11.53 1.25
CA PHE A 129 -3.79 -12.44 2.27
C PHE A 129 -5.29 -12.73 2.06
N LEU A 130 -6.13 -11.72 1.78
CA LEU A 130 -7.56 -11.93 1.52
C LEU A 130 -7.83 -12.73 0.23
N ILE A 131 -7.04 -12.52 -0.81
CA ILE A 131 -7.15 -13.30 -2.06
C ILE A 131 -6.83 -14.78 -1.76
N VAL A 132 -5.70 -15.05 -1.10
CA VAL A 132 -5.31 -16.42 -0.69
C VAL A 132 -6.32 -17.01 0.29
N TRP A 133 -6.81 -16.22 1.23
CA TRP A 133 -7.86 -16.64 2.17
C TRP A 133 -9.13 -17.04 1.45
N ASN A 134 -9.46 -16.47 0.29
CA ASN A 134 -10.63 -16.86 -0.52
C ASN A 134 -10.23 -17.70 -1.74
N TYR A 135 -9.14 -18.47 -1.65
CA TYR A 135 -8.65 -19.34 -2.72
C TYR A 135 -9.72 -20.32 -3.23
N ASP A 136 -10.62 -20.80 -2.35
CA ASP A 136 -11.75 -21.67 -2.71
C ASP A 136 -12.65 -21.07 -3.80
N ARG A 137 -12.66 -19.74 -3.95
CA ARG A 137 -13.42 -19.02 -4.99
C ARG A 137 -12.52 -18.47 -6.08
N VAL A 138 -11.34 -17.95 -5.74
CA VAL A 138 -10.38 -17.37 -6.70
C VAL A 138 -9.87 -18.41 -7.69
N ARG A 139 -9.73 -19.67 -7.25
CA ARG A 139 -9.25 -20.77 -8.10
C ARG A 139 -10.01 -20.90 -9.42
N PHE A 140 -11.31 -20.61 -9.46
CA PHE A 140 -12.14 -20.71 -10.67
C PHE A 140 -11.81 -19.64 -11.72
N LEU A 141 -11.10 -18.59 -11.34
CA LEU A 141 -10.62 -17.53 -12.23
C LEU A 141 -9.19 -17.81 -12.75
N LEU A 142 -8.48 -18.77 -12.15
CA LEU A 142 -7.12 -19.09 -12.55
C LEU A 142 -7.13 -20.03 -13.77
N PRO A 143 -6.20 -19.86 -14.72
CA PRO A 143 -6.08 -20.72 -15.90
C PRO A 143 -5.42 -22.07 -15.54
N LEU A 144 -6.01 -22.79 -14.58
CA LEU A 144 -5.53 -24.10 -14.14
C LEU A 144 -6.29 -25.20 -14.88
N ASN A 145 -5.55 -26.08 -15.57
CA ASN A 145 -6.12 -27.17 -16.36
C ASN A 145 -6.69 -28.32 -15.52
N HIS A 146 -6.45 -28.33 -14.22
CA HIS A 146 -6.94 -29.36 -13.32
C HIS A 146 -7.40 -28.77 -11.99
N PHE A 147 -8.69 -28.91 -11.73
CA PHE A 147 -9.30 -28.50 -10.48
C PHE A 147 -9.46 -29.74 -9.59
N SER A 148 -8.75 -29.75 -8.47
CA SER A 148 -9.01 -30.62 -7.30
C SER A 148 -10.46 -30.52 -6.82
N ASP A 149 -11.01 -31.60 -6.25
CA ASP A 149 -12.41 -31.70 -5.74
C ASP A 149 -12.72 -30.80 -4.51
N LEU A 150 -11.81 -29.88 -4.16
CA LEU A 150 -11.97 -28.90 -3.11
C LEU A 150 -13.04 -27.86 -3.50
N GLY A 151 -14.31 -28.20 -3.30
CA GLY A 151 -15.46 -27.32 -3.54
C GLY A 151 -15.47 -26.06 -2.65
N ILE A 152 -16.57 -25.29 -2.69
CA ILE A 152 -16.72 -24.10 -1.83
C ILE A 152 -16.74 -24.54 -0.36
N LEU A 153 -15.75 -24.11 0.40
CA LEU A 153 -15.60 -24.53 1.79
C LEU A 153 -16.69 -23.90 2.65
N GLN A 154 -17.44 -24.75 3.35
CA GLN A 154 -18.33 -24.31 4.41
C GLN A 154 -17.54 -23.85 5.63
N LYS A 155 -18.11 -22.93 6.42
CA LYS A 155 -17.49 -22.49 7.68
C LYS A 155 -17.27 -23.72 8.58
N PRO A 156 -16.09 -23.87 9.20
CA PRO A 156 -15.83 -25.01 10.06
C PRO A 156 -16.76 -24.98 11.27
N LYS A 157 -17.26 -26.14 11.68
CA LYS A 157 -18.13 -26.27 12.87
C LYS A 157 -17.37 -25.96 14.17
N LYS A 158 -16.06 -26.21 14.19
CA LYS A 158 -15.17 -25.95 15.34
C LYS A 158 -13.88 -25.29 14.83
N TYR A 159 -13.40 -24.29 15.57
CA TYR A 159 -12.11 -23.64 15.30
C TYR A 159 -11.04 -24.13 16.26
N SER A 160 -9.82 -24.32 15.76
CA SER A 160 -8.62 -24.47 16.58
C SER A 160 -8.12 -23.10 17.03
N TRP A 161 -7.71 -23.00 18.30
CA TRP A 161 -7.13 -21.80 18.89
C TRP A 161 -5.59 -21.85 18.98
N ARG A 162 -4.96 -22.86 18.38
CA ARG A 162 -3.51 -22.97 18.34
C ARG A 162 -2.92 -21.75 17.65
N PHE A 163 -2.10 -20.99 18.39
CA PHE A 163 -1.50 -19.77 17.87
C PHE A 163 -0.53 -20.07 16.71
N PRO A 164 -0.66 -19.39 15.56
CA PRO A 164 0.17 -19.66 14.40
C PRO A 164 1.47 -18.83 14.42
N TYR A 165 2.44 -19.24 15.23
CA TYR A 165 3.71 -18.50 15.42
C TYR A 165 4.43 -18.17 14.11
N LEU A 166 4.50 -19.10 13.16
CA LEU A 166 5.15 -18.87 11.87
C LEU A 166 4.46 -17.76 11.06
N PHE A 167 3.13 -17.75 11.06
CA PHE A 167 2.36 -16.71 10.39
C PHE A 167 2.51 -15.36 11.07
N ALA A 168 2.41 -15.33 12.40
CA ALA A 168 2.63 -14.10 13.17
C ALA A 168 4.04 -13.55 12.96
N GLY A 169 5.05 -14.40 12.95
CA GLY A 169 6.44 -14.04 12.65
C GLY A 169 6.60 -13.49 11.23
N PHE A 170 5.94 -14.10 10.24
CA PHE A 170 5.94 -13.59 8.86
C PHE A 170 5.28 -12.20 8.76
N VAL A 171 4.10 -12.01 9.36
CA VAL A 171 3.42 -10.70 9.37
C VAL A 171 4.28 -9.64 10.05
N PHE A 172 4.92 -9.99 11.17
CA PHE A 172 5.85 -9.11 11.87
C PHE A 172 7.06 -8.75 10.99
N LEU A 173 7.67 -9.74 10.33
CA LEU A 173 8.80 -9.52 9.42
C LEU A 173 8.42 -8.61 8.26
N VAL A 174 7.24 -8.80 7.66
CA VAL A 174 6.74 -7.91 6.59
C VAL A 174 6.59 -6.49 7.11
N MET A 175 5.99 -6.31 8.29
CA MET A 175 5.81 -4.99 8.92
C MET A 175 7.14 -4.30 9.19
N VAL A 176 8.09 -5.00 9.85
CA VAL A 176 9.42 -4.47 10.12
C VAL A 176 10.17 -4.18 8.82
N GLY A 177 10.08 -5.06 7.83
CA GLY A 177 10.70 -4.88 6.53
C GLY A 177 10.20 -3.65 5.79
N THR A 178 8.88 -3.40 5.80
CA THR A 178 8.31 -2.19 5.19
C THR A 178 8.71 -0.92 5.90
N VAL A 179 8.80 -0.93 7.23
CA VAL A 179 9.26 0.23 8.01
C VAL A 179 10.75 0.45 7.81
N ALA A 180 11.57 -0.60 7.87
CA ALA A 180 12.99 -0.50 7.61
C ALA A 180 13.29 0.00 6.20
N TYR A 181 12.54 -0.44 5.19
CA TYR A 181 12.67 0.10 3.83
C TYR A 181 12.23 1.57 3.73
N ALA A 182 11.23 2.00 4.51
CA ALA A 182 10.84 3.41 4.58
C ALA A 182 11.92 4.30 5.20
N GLU A 183 12.58 3.82 6.25
CA GLU A 183 13.60 4.57 6.97
C GLU A 183 14.99 4.53 6.29
N PHE A 184 15.35 3.40 5.65
CA PHE A 184 16.70 3.14 5.15
C PHE A 184 16.79 2.84 3.66
N GLY A 185 15.66 2.75 2.95
CA GLY A 185 15.64 2.37 1.53
C GLY A 185 16.14 3.46 0.58
N HIS A 186 16.14 4.72 1.03
CA HIS A 186 16.63 5.85 0.26
C HIS A 186 17.55 6.70 1.12
N GLU A 187 18.63 7.21 0.51
CA GLU A 187 19.55 8.11 1.20
C GLU A 187 18.91 9.47 1.52
N VAL A 188 17.96 9.89 0.68
CA VAL A 188 17.27 11.18 0.79
C VAL A 188 15.79 11.02 0.48
N MET A 189 14.94 11.64 1.29
CA MET A 189 13.49 11.68 1.08
C MET A 189 13.00 13.13 0.93
N PRO A 190 12.03 13.42 0.04
CA PRO A 190 11.48 14.77 -0.10
C PRO A 190 10.69 15.22 1.14
N HIS A 191 10.09 14.28 1.89
CA HIS A 191 9.16 14.53 2.99
C HIS A 191 7.97 15.43 2.63
N ASN A 192 6.93 15.45 3.47
CA ASN A 192 5.73 16.23 3.18
C ASN A 192 5.92 17.75 3.36
N SER A 193 6.96 18.19 4.07
CA SER A 193 7.25 19.60 4.33
C SER A 193 8.73 19.92 4.22
N ILE A 194 9.08 21.16 3.87
CA ILE A 194 10.48 21.61 3.83
C ILE A 194 11.18 21.46 5.18
N LYS A 195 10.44 21.66 6.29
CA LYS A 195 10.99 21.53 7.64
C LYS A 195 11.40 20.10 7.94
N ASP A 196 10.53 19.14 7.64
CA ASP A 196 10.81 17.73 7.85
C ASP A 196 11.89 17.23 6.88
N CYS A 197 11.89 17.75 5.64
CA CYS A 197 12.95 17.51 4.68
C CYS A 197 14.31 17.97 5.22
N LYS A 198 14.46 19.22 5.66
CA LYS A 198 15.74 19.73 6.17
C LYS A 198 16.18 19.01 7.45
N LYS A 199 15.23 18.56 8.26
CA LYS A 199 15.52 17.84 9.52
C LYS A 199 16.39 16.60 9.28
N GLN A 200 16.22 15.89 8.17
CA GLN A 200 17.00 14.69 7.82
C GLN A 200 18.51 14.98 7.68
N PHE A 201 18.89 16.23 7.43
CA PHE A 201 20.27 16.66 7.22
C PHE A 201 20.89 17.42 8.41
N THR A 202 20.16 17.54 9.52
CA THR A 202 20.65 18.28 10.70
C THR A 202 21.89 17.59 11.25
N ASN A 203 23.03 18.30 11.30
CA ASN A 203 24.34 17.76 11.72
C ASN A 203 24.90 16.67 10.78
N ALA A 204 24.42 16.57 9.54
CA ALA A 204 25.00 15.70 8.53
C ALA A 204 26.23 16.37 7.88
N PRO A 205 27.27 15.61 7.50
CA PRO A 205 28.48 16.17 6.87
C PRO A 205 28.22 16.88 5.54
N LYS A 206 27.06 16.65 4.91
CA LYS A 206 26.65 17.25 3.62
C LYS A 206 25.34 18.02 3.74
N GLN A 207 25.21 18.78 4.83
CA GLN A 207 23.99 19.53 5.14
C GLN A 207 23.58 20.50 4.03
N GLU A 208 24.54 21.20 3.40
CA GLU A 208 24.24 22.18 2.35
C GLU A 208 23.61 21.54 1.11
N ALA A 209 24.19 20.43 0.62
CA ALA A 209 23.64 19.67 -0.49
C ALA A 209 22.22 19.17 -0.18
N GLY A 210 21.98 18.70 1.05
CA GLY A 210 20.67 18.26 1.50
C GLY A 210 19.65 19.40 1.58
N TYR A 211 20.07 20.60 2.00
CA TYR A 211 19.19 21.77 2.04
C TYR A 211 18.84 22.24 0.63
N GLN A 212 19.80 22.21 -0.31
CA GLN A 212 19.55 22.51 -1.72
C GLN A 212 18.55 21.52 -2.34
N PHE A 213 18.66 20.23 -2.03
CA PHE A 213 17.66 19.23 -2.43
C PHE A 213 16.26 19.59 -1.91
N CYS A 214 16.15 19.96 -0.62
CA CYS A 214 14.86 20.33 -0.04
C CYS A 214 14.26 21.59 -0.67
N GLU A 215 15.08 22.61 -0.98
CA GLU A 215 14.64 23.83 -1.68
C GLU A 215 14.25 23.55 -3.14
N CYS A 216 14.99 22.65 -3.82
CA CYS A 216 14.68 22.20 -5.18
C CYS A 216 13.25 21.66 -5.30
N ILE A 217 12.83 20.85 -4.32
CA ILE A 217 11.48 20.28 -4.25
C ILE A 217 10.44 21.28 -3.73
N HIS A 218 10.69 21.88 -2.55
CA HIS A 218 9.67 22.60 -1.79
C HIS A 218 9.59 24.10 -2.09
N THR A 219 10.52 24.64 -2.89
CA THR A 219 10.54 26.06 -3.27
C THR A 219 10.57 26.23 -4.78
N ALA A 220 11.47 25.53 -5.48
CA ALA A 220 11.57 25.62 -6.93
C ALA A 220 10.51 24.76 -7.67
N GLY A 221 10.04 23.67 -7.05
CA GLY A 221 9.05 22.77 -7.65
C GLY A 221 9.59 21.98 -8.84
N ILE A 222 10.89 21.68 -8.81
CA ILE A 222 11.56 20.85 -9.81
C ILE A 222 11.20 19.37 -9.56
N ASP A 223 11.22 18.55 -10.61
CA ASP A 223 10.93 17.13 -10.50
C ASP A 223 11.97 16.40 -9.61
N LEU A 224 11.55 15.26 -9.05
CA LEU A 224 12.34 14.54 -8.07
C LEU A 224 13.67 14.04 -8.64
N ASP A 225 13.69 13.56 -9.88
CA ASP A 225 14.88 12.96 -10.48
C ASP A 225 15.96 14.03 -10.72
N SER A 226 15.59 15.20 -11.25
CA SER A 226 16.49 16.34 -11.42
C SER A 226 17.07 16.84 -10.08
N CYS A 227 16.24 16.92 -9.03
CA CYS A 227 16.72 17.30 -7.69
C CYS A 227 17.67 16.26 -7.10
N LEU A 228 17.44 14.97 -7.34
CA LEU A 228 18.31 13.89 -6.90
C LEU A 228 19.65 13.88 -7.66
N GLU A 229 19.63 14.14 -8.97
CA GLU A 229 20.84 14.26 -9.79
C GLU A 229 21.71 15.41 -9.27
N THR A 230 21.12 16.60 -9.08
CA THR A 230 21.81 17.76 -8.50
C THR A 230 22.38 17.45 -7.12
N TYR A 231 21.61 16.75 -6.27
CA TYR A 231 22.08 16.33 -4.96
C TYR A 231 23.31 15.43 -5.05
N GLU A 232 23.31 14.44 -5.95
CA GLU A 232 24.42 13.51 -6.14
C GLU A 232 25.66 14.20 -6.73
N GLU A 233 25.49 15.14 -7.67
CA GLU A 233 26.60 15.94 -8.22
C GLU A 233 27.29 16.73 -7.12
N VAL A 234 26.53 17.55 -6.38
CA VAL A 234 27.05 18.36 -5.27
C VAL A 234 27.68 17.45 -4.21
N LYS A 235 27.01 16.35 -3.86
CA LYS A 235 27.53 15.36 -2.91
C LYS A 235 28.86 14.76 -3.34
N ASN A 236 29.11 14.60 -4.64
CA ASN A 236 30.34 14.01 -5.18
C ASN A 236 31.46 15.04 -5.38
N GLU A 237 31.15 16.32 -5.65
CA GLU A 237 32.14 17.41 -5.71
C GLU A 237 32.82 17.66 -4.36
N PHE A 238 32.12 17.44 -3.25
CA PHE A 238 32.66 17.56 -1.89
C PHE A 238 33.26 16.24 -1.34
N LYS A 239 33.79 15.36 -2.20
CA LYS A 239 34.64 14.23 -1.73
C LYS A 239 36.01 14.78 -1.29
N PRO A 240 36.48 14.49 -0.06
CA PRO A 240 37.86 14.75 0.31
C PRO A 240 38.85 13.92 -0.53
#